data_AF-A0A2W1MKK3-F1
#
_entry.id   AF-A0A2W1MKK3-F1
#
_cell.length_a   1.000
_cell.length_b   1.000
_cell.length_c   1.000
_cell.angle_alpha   90.00
_cell.angle_beta   90.00
_cell.angle_gamma   90.00
#
_symmetry.space_group_name_H-M   'P 1'
#
loop_
_entity.id
_entity.type
_entity.pdbx_description
1 polymer ?
#
loop_
_entity_poly.entity_id
_entity_poly.type
_entity_poly.pdbx_seq_one_letter_code
_entity_poly.pdbx_strand_id
1 'polypeptide(L)'
;MARIHLILASTAIAAVTAAATLYWRLPPEAQVAAQRSPQATQAPASSASDAPETTGTPRIDPARMTEYEKRLEFHSAYRDFFKAAPGLSAEAREQQAARLAEEVQAHEQSGELAASESLMLQIALIQATSTDVEEQKARANALLQRYKARSDALEKKLAAKPSPQFDHYKQEEKRIVEEVLAMQNIPDGLSRDEYLRQRLQQAREQAYH
;
A
#
# COMPACT_ATOMS: atom_id res chain seq x y z
N MET A 1 22.10 27.03 42.74
CA MET A 1 20.94 26.27 43.23
C MET A 1 20.12 25.80 42.04
N ALA A 2 19.65 24.54 42.06
CA ALA A 2 18.72 23.85 41.14
C ALA A 2 19.13 23.84 39.64
N ARG A 3 19.60 22.75 38.99
CA ARG A 3 19.33 21.30 39.04
C ARG A 3 17.86 20.92 38.82
N ILE A 4 17.67 20.09 37.79
CA ILE A 4 16.53 19.21 37.47
C ILE A 4 15.49 19.83 36.53
N HIS A 5 15.59 19.50 35.23
CA HIS A 5 14.48 19.03 34.37
C HIS A 5 15.09 18.31 33.15
N LEU A 6 15.87 17.27 33.42
CA LEU A 6 16.08 16.14 32.50
C LEU A 6 15.09 15.07 32.93
N ILE A 7 14.60 14.27 31.98
CA ILE A 7 13.67 13.13 32.12
C ILE A 7 12.19 13.53 31.98
N LEU A 8 11.73 13.72 30.74
CA LEU A 8 10.34 13.45 30.33
C LEU A 8 10.14 13.26 28.82
N ALA A 9 11.22 12.95 28.07
CA ALA A 9 11.15 12.60 26.65
C ALA A 9 11.82 11.24 26.34
N SER A 10 12.10 10.43 27.36
CA SER A 10 12.75 9.11 27.22
C SER A 10 11.78 7.93 27.32
N THR A 11 10.50 8.14 27.66
CA THR A 11 9.52 7.05 27.84
C THR A 11 8.64 6.75 26.63
N ALA A 12 8.63 7.61 25.59
CA ALA A 12 7.84 7.35 24.38
C ALA A 12 8.58 6.46 23.34
N ILE A 13 9.92 6.48 23.32
CA ILE A 13 10.72 5.69 22.35
C ILE A 13 10.91 4.25 22.83
N ALA A 14 10.95 4.00 24.14
CA ALA A 14 11.13 2.65 24.68
C ALA A 14 9.92 1.73 24.48
N ALA A 15 8.70 2.29 24.38
CA ALA A 15 7.48 1.50 24.19
C ALA A 15 7.33 0.95 22.77
N VAL A 16 7.83 1.66 21.75
CA VAL A 16 7.74 1.22 20.34
C VAL A 16 8.78 0.14 20.03
N THR A 17 10.00 0.22 20.60
CA THR A 17 11.03 -0.81 20.42
C THR A 17 10.68 -2.12 21.13
N ALA A 18 10.04 -2.09 22.30
CA ALA A 18 9.66 -3.29 23.03
C ALA A 18 8.57 -4.09 22.28
N ALA A 19 7.57 -3.41 21.71
CA ALA A 19 6.50 -4.05 20.94
C ALA A 19 7.00 -4.73 19.66
N ALA A 20 7.96 -4.10 18.94
CA ALA A 20 8.56 -4.69 17.75
C ALA A 20 9.38 -5.94 18.06
N THR A 21 10.12 -5.97 19.18
CA THR A 21 10.87 -7.17 19.59
C THR A 21 10.00 -8.31 20.10
N LEU A 22 8.84 -8.01 20.71
CA LEU A 22 7.88 -9.06 21.10
C LEU A 22 7.14 -9.64 19.90
N TYR A 23 6.80 -8.82 18.90
CA TYR A 23 6.16 -9.29 17.66
C TYR A 23 7.05 -10.29 16.90
N TRP A 24 8.36 -10.08 16.92
CA TRP A 24 9.33 -10.98 16.28
C TRP A 24 9.67 -12.25 17.08
N ARG A 25 9.21 -12.40 18.33
CA ARG A 25 9.54 -13.55 19.20
C ARG A 25 8.39 -14.55 19.44
N LEU A 26 7.21 -14.33 18.86
CA LEU A 26 6.08 -15.24 19.02
C LEU A 26 6.22 -16.47 18.09
N PRO A 27 6.16 -17.71 18.62
CA PRO A 27 6.03 -18.90 17.79
C PRO A 27 4.70 -18.85 17.02
N PRO A 28 4.65 -19.38 15.78
CA PRO A 28 3.49 -19.27 14.89
C PRO A 28 2.20 -19.88 15.47
N GLU A 29 2.26 -20.76 16.47
CA GLU A 29 1.08 -21.32 17.14
C GLU A 29 0.27 -20.28 17.94
N ALA A 30 0.91 -19.24 18.48
CA ALA A 30 0.22 -18.21 19.27
C ALA A 30 -0.66 -17.29 18.39
N GLN A 31 -0.40 -17.23 17.08
CA GLN A 31 -1.20 -16.44 16.14
C GLN A 31 -2.52 -17.14 15.78
N VAL A 32 -2.57 -18.48 15.86
CA VAL A 32 -3.79 -19.27 15.60
C VAL A 32 -4.75 -19.23 16.81
N ALA A 33 -4.22 -19.09 18.03
CA ALA A 33 -5.02 -19.03 19.24
C ALA A 33 -5.81 -17.72 19.40
N ALA A 34 -5.28 -16.59 18.90
CA ALA A 34 -5.96 -15.29 18.99
C ALA A 34 -7.21 -15.16 18.08
N GLN A 35 -7.39 -16.07 17.11
CA GLN A 35 -8.59 -16.13 16.27
C GLN A 35 -9.71 -17.03 16.83
N ARG A 36 -9.49 -17.73 17.95
CA ARG A 36 -10.53 -18.54 18.60
C ARG A 36 -11.05 -17.83 19.84
N SER A 37 -12.01 -16.94 19.66
CA SER A 37 -12.92 -16.57 20.74
C SER A 37 -13.65 -17.83 21.25
N PRO A 38 -13.80 -18.02 22.57
CA PRO A 38 -14.57 -19.15 23.09
C PRO A 38 -16.05 -18.78 23.05
N GLN A 39 -16.75 -19.20 22.00
CA GLN A 39 -18.21 -19.26 22.03
C GLN A 39 -18.61 -20.68 22.41
N ALA A 40 -18.92 -20.86 23.69
CA ALA A 40 -19.47 -22.10 24.17
C ALA A 40 -20.98 -22.16 23.89
N THR A 41 -21.40 -23.34 23.42
CA THR A 41 -22.70 -23.98 23.68
C THR A 41 -23.78 -23.83 22.59
N GLN A 42 -23.89 -24.81 21.68
CA GLN A 42 -24.84 -25.93 21.77
C GLN A 42 -24.86 -26.75 20.45
N ALA A 43 -24.81 -28.08 20.56
CA ALA A 43 -25.23 -29.01 19.51
C ALA A 43 -26.66 -29.50 19.85
N PRO A 44 -27.46 -30.01 18.89
CA PRO A 44 -27.24 -31.37 18.40
C PRO A 44 -27.42 -31.58 16.88
N ALA A 45 -27.07 -32.81 16.49
CA ALA A 45 -26.88 -33.38 15.16
C ALA A 45 -28.07 -33.34 14.18
N SER A 46 -27.76 -33.20 12.88
CA SER A 46 -27.90 -34.24 11.83
C SER A 46 -28.07 -33.61 10.45
N SER A 47 -27.16 -33.91 9.52
CA SER A 47 -27.44 -34.58 8.24
C SER A 47 -26.23 -34.53 7.33
N ALA A 48 -25.91 -35.70 6.78
CA ALA A 48 -24.83 -35.96 5.85
C ALA A 48 -25.04 -35.31 4.48
N SER A 49 -23.97 -34.82 3.85
CA SER A 49 -23.49 -35.27 2.53
C SER A 49 -22.44 -34.30 1.97
N ASP A 50 -21.47 -34.90 1.27
CA ASP A 50 -20.43 -34.29 0.45
C ASP A 50 -19.34 -33.46 1.14
N ALA A 51 -18.38 -34.18 1.71
CA ALA A 51 -17.00 -33.74 1.63
C ALA A 51 -16.49 -34.02 0.20
N PRO A 52 -16.08 -33.02 -0.60
CA PRO A 52 -15.23 -33.33 -1.73
C PRO A 52 -13.88 -33.78 -1.16
N GLU A 53 -13.52 -35.03 -1.46
CA GLU A 53 -12.15 -35.49 -1.34
C GLU A 53 -11.26 -34.64 -2.24
N THR A 54 -10.65 -33.59 -1.68
CA THR A 54 -9.49 -32.95 -2.30
C THR A 54 -8.23 -33.56 -1.72
N THR A 55 -7.99 -34.84 -1.99
CA THR A 55 -6.65 -35.46 -1.92
C THR A 55 -5.84 -35.04 -3.15
N GLY A 56 -5.63 -33.73 -3.28
CA GLY A 56 -4.59 -33.19 -4.14
C GLY A 56 -3.47 -32.71 -3.24
N THR A 57 -2.33 -33.39 -3.23
CA THR A 57 -1.11 -32.78 -2.69
C THR A 57 -0.95 -31.43 -3.39
N PRO A 58 -0.88 -30.30 -2.67
CA PRO A 58 -0.72 -29.00 -3.32
C PRO A 58 0.62 -29.03 -4.05
N ARG A 59 0.57 -29.18 -5.38
CA ARG A 59 1.76 -29.08 -6.23
C ARG A 59 2.18 -27.62 -6.20
N ILE A 60 3.22 -27.31 -5.46
CA ILE A 60 3.82 -25.97 -5.46
C ILE A 60 4.33 -25.70 -6.87
N ASP A 61 3.87 -24.60 -7.45
CA ASP A 61 4.33 -24.12 -8.75
C ASP A 61 5.81 -23.69 -8.63
N PRO A 62 6.74 -24.28 -9.40
CA PRO A 62 8.16 -23.94 -9.32
C PRO A 62 8.42 -22.45 -9.60
N ALA A 63 7.62 -21.79 -10.44
CA ALA A 63 7.78 -20.36 -10.72
C ALA A 63 7.50 -19.51 -9.47
N ARG A 64 6.44 -19.84 -8.73
CA ARG A 64 6.11 -19.16 -7.47
C ARG A 64 7.15 -19.39 -6.38
N MET A 65 7.78 -20.56 -6.38
CA MET A 65 8.87 -20.87 -5.46
C MET A 65 10.09 -19.99 -5.74
N THR A 66 10.47 -19.82 -7.01
CA THR A 66 11.58 -18.93 -7.40
C THR A 66 11.31 -17.46 -7.06
N GLU A 67 10.09 -16.97 -7.28
CA GLU A 67 9.73 -15.59 -6.89
C GLU A 67 9.80 -15.39 -5.37
N TYR A 68 9.35 -16.38 -4.60
CA TYR A 68 9.44 -16.33 -3.14
C TYR A 68 10.89 -16.34 -2.64
N GLU A 69 11.75 -17.17 -3.23
CA GLU A 69 13.18 -17.22 -2.92
C GLU A 69 13.87 -15.88 -3.18
N LYS A 70 13.62 -15.26 -4.36
CA LYS A 70 14.13 -13.92 -4.68
C LYS A 70 13.69 -12.88 -3.67
N ARG A 71 12.42 -12.92 -3.25
CA ARG A 71 11.90 -12.02 -2.24
C ARG A 71 12.64 -12.21 -0.91
N LEU A 72 12.86 -13.45 -0.47
CA LEU A 72 13.62 -13.71 0.76
C LEU A 72 15.07 -13.22 0.66
N GLU A 73 15.71 -13.45 -0.48
CA GLU A 73 17.09 -13.01 -0.75
C GLU A 73 17.20 -11.49 -0.63
N PHE A 74 16.32 -10.75 -1.30
CA PHE A 74 16.25 -9.28 -1.21
C PHE A 74 16.13 -8.80 0.26
N HIS A 75 15.17 -9.35 1.02
CA HIS A 75 14.98 -8.96 2.42
C HIS A 75 16.20 -9.29 3.28
N SER A 76 16.84 -10.44 3.04
CA SER A 76 18.07 -10.81 3.75
C SER A 76 19.24 -9.89 3.39
N ALA A 77 19.45 -9.61 2.10
CA ALA A 77 20.54 -8.79 1.61
C ALA A 77 20.43 -7.37 2.16
N TYR A 78 19.21 -6.81 2.15
CA TYR A 78 18.92 -5.51 2.71
C TYR A 78 19.25 -5.47 4.21
N ARG A 79 18.72 -6.41 5.00
CA ARG A 79 18.99 -6.48 6.45
C ARG A 79 20.48 -6.66 6.75
N ASP A 80 21.15 -7.53 6.00
CA ASP A 80 22.53 -7.89 6.28
C ASP A 80 23.50 -6.78 5.90
N PHE A 81 23.14 -5.93 4.92
CA PHE A 81 23.84 -4.67 4.69
C PHE A 81 23.83 -3.76 5.92
N PHE A 82 22.69 -3.50 6.57
CA PHE A 82 22.67 -2.61 7.75
C PHE A 82 23.48 -3.18 8.93
N LYS A 83 23.55 -4.50 9.06
CA LYS A 83 24.41 -5.15 10.06
C LYS A 83 25.90 -4.98 9.75
N ALA A 84 26.28 -5.12 8.47
CA ALA A 84 27.68 -5.08 8.04
C ALA A 84 28.20 -3.66 7.81
N ALA A 85 27.33 -2.70 7.47
CA ALA A 85 27.66 -1.35 7.04
C ALA A 85 28.67 -0.61 7.94
N PRO A 86 28.58 -0.67 9.30
CA PRO A 86 29.55 -0.02 10.18
C PRO A 86 30.99 -0.55 10.01
N GLY A 87 31.15 -1.81 9.61
CA GLY A 87 32.45 -2.45 9.38
C GLY A 87 32.97 -2.32 7.94
N LEU A 88 32.18 -1.77 7.02
CA LEU A 88 32.58 -1.58 5.63
C LEU A 88 33.33 -0.25 5.45
N SER A 89 34.26 -0.23 4.48
CA SER A 89 34.85 1.01 3.97
C SER A 89 33.76 1.89 3.33
N ALA A 90 33.98 3.20 3.26
CA ALA A 90 33.01 4.12 2.66
C ALA A 90 32.66 3.73 1.21
N GLU A 91 33.67 3.35 0.43
CA GLU A 91 33.48 2.90 -0.95
C GLU A 91 32.65 1.62 -1.05
N ALA A 92 32.98 0.59 -0.24
CA ALA A 92 32.23 -0.67 -0.24
C ALA A 92 30.77 -0.45 0.21
N ARG A 93 30.56 0.45 1.17
CA ARG A 93 29.23 0.81 1.65
C ARG A 93 28.39 1.48 0.57
N GLU A 94 28.97 2.44 -0.15
CA GLU A 94 28.30 3.13 -1.26
C GLU A 94 27.98 2.15 -2.40
N GLN A 95 28.92 1.31 -2.80
CA GLN A 95 28.70 0.31 -3.86
C GLN A 95 27.60 -0.70 -3.51
N GLN A 96 27.57 -1.17 -2.25
CA GLN A 96 26.53 -2.11 -1.82
C GLN A 96 25.17 -1.44 -1.70
N ALA A 97 25.11 -0.22 -1.18
CA ALA A 97 23.88 0.55 -1.11
C ALA A 97 23.32 0.89 -2.51
N ALA A 98 24.17 1.21 -3.48
CA ALA A 98 23.76 1.46 -4.85
C ALA A 98 23.09 0.23 -5.47
N ARG A 99 23.68 -0.97 -5.30
CA ARG A 99 23.07 -2.22 -5.75
C ARG A 99 21.71 -2.49 -5.09
N LEU A 100 21.62 -2.31 -3.78
CA LEU A 100 20.34 -2.46 -3.06
C LEU A 100 19.30 -1.43 -3.50
N ALA A 101 19.71 -0.21 -3.83
CA ALA A 101 18.80 0.82 -4.35
C ALA A 101 18.23 0.45 -5.72
N GLU A 102 19.04 -0.17 -6.59
CA GLU A 102 18.58 -0.71 -7.88
C GLU A 102 17.57 -1.85 -7.68
N GLU A 103 17.83 -2.78 -6.75
CA GLU A 103 16.89 -3.85 -6.40
C GLU A 103 15.57 -3.29 -5.85
N VAL A 104 15.61 -2.33 -4.92
CA VAL A 104 14.42 -1.64 -4.41
C VAL A 104 13.61 -1.05 -5.57
N GLN A 105 14.27 -0.38 -6.51
CA GLN A 105 13.60 0.20 -7.67
C GLN A 105 13.00 -0.88 -8.59
N ALA A 106 13.68 -2.01 -8.78
CA ALA A 106 13.15 -3.13 -9.57
C ALA A 106 11.87 -3.72 -8.94
N HIS A 107 11.88 -3.95 -7.63
CA HIS A 107 10.70 -4.43 -6.91
C HIS A 107 9.55 -3.40 -6.87
N GLU A 108 9.85 -2.09 -6.85
CA GLU A 108 8.82 -1.05 -7.02
C GLU A 108 8.18 -1.13 -8.42
N GLN A 109 9.00 -1.32 -9.46
CA GLN A 109 8.53 -1.37 -10.84
C GLN A 109 7.71 -2.62 -11.14
N SER A 110 8.01 -3.76 -10.49
CA SER A 110 7.20 -4.99 -10.60
C SER A 110 5.91 -4.93 -9.79
N GLY A 111 5.72 -3.90 -8.94
CA GLY A 111 4.57 -3.76 -8.05
C GLY A 111 4.67 -4.63 -6.80
N GLU A 112 5.84 -5.20 -6.52
CA GLU A 112 6.10 -5.97 -5.29
C GLU A 112 6.35 -5.08 -4.08
N LEU A 113 6.85 -3.86 -4.30
CA LEU A 113 6.97 -2.82 -3.29
C LEU A 113 6.10 -1.61 -3.63
N ALA A 114 5.47 -1.04 -2.60
CA ALA A 114 4.79 0.24 -2.76
C ALA A 114 5.82 1.37 -2.96
N ALA A 115 5.42 2.45 -3.65
CA ALA A 115 6.29 3.61 -3.87
C ALA A 115 6.73 4.27 -2.53
N SER A 116 5.84 4.31 -1.53
CA SER A 116 6.15 4.84 -0.20
C SER A 116 7.15 3.99 0.57
N GLU A 117 7.07 2.66 0.43
CA GLU A 117 8.00 1.72 1.04
C GLU A 117 9.37 1.83 0.37
N SER A 118 9.40 1.83 -0.96
CA SER A 118 10.62 1.98 -1.75
C SER A 118 11.37 3.29 -1.45
N LEU A 119 10.63 4.39 -1.28
CA LEU A 119 11.18 5.66 -0.83
C LEU A 119 11.82 5.55 0.56
N MET A 120 11.13 4.92 1.52
CA MET A 120 11.64 4.74 2.88
C MET A 120 12.93 3.90 2.91
N LEU A 121 12.97 2.81 2.14
CA LEU A 121 14.16 1.96 2.03
C LEU A 121 15.33 2.74 1.42
N GLN A 122 15.12 3.45 0.31
CA GLN A 122 16.18 4.24 -0.31
C GLN A 122 16.70 5.36 0.61
N ILE A 123 15.83 6.00 1.42
CA ILE A 123 16.27 6.98 2.43
C ILE A 123 17.14 6.31 3.50
N ALA A 124 16.77 5.11 3.97
CA ALA A 124 17.58 4.37 4.93
C ALA A 124 18.95 3.98 4.36
N LEU A 125 19.03 3.61 3.08
CA LEU A 125 20.32 3.36 2.39
C LEU A 125 21.18 4.63 2.32
N ILE A 126 20.59 5.79 2.04
CA ILE A 126 21.29 7.09 2.06
C ILE A 126 21.84 7.40 3.46
N GLN A 127 21.05 7.14 4.51
CA GLN A 127 21.48 7.36 5.89
C GLN A 127 22.58 6.39 6.32
N ALA A 128 22.59 5.17 5.80
CA ALA A 128 23.60 4.18 6.12
C ALA A 128 24.94 4.46 5.42
N THR A 129 24.94 5.09 4.25
CA THR A 129 26.14 5.26 3.40
C THR A 129 27.08 6.36 3.87
N SER A 130 26.57 7.59 3.99
CA SER A 130 27.36 8.76 4.39
C SER A 130 27.35 8.96 5.91
N THR A 131 28.38 9.60 6.45
CA THR A 131 28.40 10.11 7.84
C THR A 131 28.09 11.60 7.91
N ASP A 132 28.02 12.28 6.77
CA ASP A 132 27.69 13.69 6.67
C ASP A 132 26.15 13.87 6.63
N VAL A 133 25.63 14.47 7.70
CA VAL A 133 24.20 14.72 7.87
C VAL A 133 23.64 15.66 6.80
N GLU A 134 24.42 16.64 6.34
CA GLU A 134 23.95 17.59 5.32
C GLU A 134 23.94 16.95 3.93
N GLU A 135 24.93 16.10 3.62
CA GLU A 135 24.93 15.28 2.41
C GLU A 135 23.73 14.30 2.39
N GLN A 136 23.47 13.61 3.51
CA GLN A 136 22.33 12.70 3.64
C GLN A 136 21.01 13.43 3.39
N LYS A 137 20.82 14.61 4.00
CA LYS A 137 19.61 15.44 3.79
C LYS A 137 19.49 15.87 2.33
N ALA A 138 20.58 16.32 1.71
CA ALA A 138 20.57 16.74 0.31
C ALA A 138 20.17 15.59 -0.62
N ARG A 139 20.75 14.40 -0.44
CA ARG A 139 20.42 13.19 -1.21
C ARG A 139 18.98 12.73 -0.97
N ALA A 140 18.51 12.72 0.28
CA ALA A 140 17.14 12.34 0.61
C ALA A 140 16.10 13.34 0.06
N ASN A 141 16.39 14.64 0.11
CA ASN A 141 15.53 15.66 -0.49
C ASN A 141 15.48 15.54 -2.01
N ALA A 142 16.62 15.31 -2.67
CA ALA A 142 16.66 15.08 -4.11
C ALA A 142 15.82 13.84 -4.51
N LEU A 143 15.90 12.77 -3.71
CA LEU A 143 15.08 11.58 -3.89
C LEU A 143 13.58 11.90 -3.75
N LEU A 144 13.18 12.62 -2.69
CA LEU A 144 11.79 13.02 -2.46
C LEU A 144 11.24 13.86 -3.61
N GLN A 145 12.02 14.80 -4.13
CA GLN A 145 11.62 15.62 -5.29
C GLN A 145 11.41 14.76 -6.54
N ARG A 146 12.25 13.74 -6.75
CA ARG A 146 12.08 12.78 -7.85
C ARG A 146 10.76 12.02 -7.75
N TYR A 147 10.41 11.51 -6.57
CA TYR A 147 9.13 10.84 -6.34
C TYR A 147 7.94 11.78 -6.52
N LYS A 148 8.03 13.01 -6.03
CA LYS A 148 7.00 14.03 -6.21
C LYS A 148 6.77 14.31 -7.70
N ALA A 149 7.83 14.57 -8.46
CA ALA A 149 7.73 14.82 -9.90
C ALA A 149 7.10 13.63 -10.66
N ARG A 150 7.44 12.39 -10.27
CA ARG A 150 6.82 11.19 -10.84
C ARG A 150 5.33 11.10 -10.49
N SER A 151 4.95 11.38 -9.25
CA SER A 151 3.54 11.40 -8.82
C SER A 151 2.75 12.45 -9.62
N ASP A 152 3.26 13.68 -9.67
CA ASP A 152 2.63 14.78 -10.42
C ASP A 152 2.49 14.44 -11.91
N ALA A 153 3.47 13.74 -12.50
CA ALA A 153 3.41 13.28 -13.88
C ALA A 153 2.34 12.18 -14.10
N LEU A 154 2.19 11.25 -13.15
CA LEU A 154 1.15 10.23 -13.19
C LEU A 154 -0.24 10.86 -13.04
N GLU A 155 -0.42 11.79 -12.11
CA GLU A 155 -1.67 12.53 -11.92
C GLU A 155 -2.05 13.29 -13.20
N LYS A 156 -1.11 14.03 -13.80
CA LYS A 156 -1.33 14.71 -15.08
C LYS A 156 -1.70 13.74 -16.20
N LYS A 157 -1.03 12.59 -16.29
CA LYS A 157 -1.32 11.56 -17.31
C LYS A 157 -2.72 10.96 -17.13
N LEU A 158 -3.16 10.77 -15.90
CA LEU A 158 -4.50 10.27 -15.60
C LEU A 158 -5.56 11.34 -15.89
N ALA A 159 -5.32 12.59 -15.49
CA ALA A 159 -6.20 13.72 -15.78
C ALA A 159 -6.33 14.00 -17.29
N ALA A 160 -5.26 13.77 -18.06
CA ALA A 160 -5.25 13.95 -19.52
C ALA A 160 -5.96 12.83 -20.30
N LYS A 161 -6.48 11.79 -19.63
CA LYS A 161 -7.25 10.71 -20.24
C LYS A 161 -8.70 10.73 -19.73
N PRO A 162 -9.51 11.74 -20.09
CA PRO A 162 -10.96 11.61 -19.90
C PRO A 162 -11.44 10.38 -20.70
N SER A 163 -12.28 9.55 -20.09
CA SER A 163 -12.85 8.43 -20.83
C SER A 163 -13.88 8.97 -21.83
N PRO A 164 -13.92 8.49 -23.08
CA PRO A 164 -14.94 8.91 -24.04
C PRO A 164 -16.37 8.73 -23.50
N GLN A 165 -16.59 7.71 -22.68
CA GLN A 165 -17.84 7.44 -21.96
C GLN A 165 -18.16 8.55 -20.94
N PHE A 166 -17.15 9.05 -20.23
CA PHE A 166 -17.32 10.16 -19.29
C PHE A 166 -17.66 11.46 -20.03
N ASP A 167 -16.99 11.78 -21.13
CA ASP A 167 -17.29 12.98 -21.91
C ASP A 167 -18.71 12.92 -22.50
N HIS A 168 -19.11 11.76 -23.03
CA HIS A 168 -20.48 11.53 -23.50
C HIS A 168 -21.50 11.67 -22.36
N TYR A 169 -21.24 11.06 -21.21
CA TYR A 169 -22.09 11.19 -20.03
C TYR A 169 -22.22 12.65 -19.58
N LYS A 170 -21.13 13.44 -19.59
CA LYS A 170 -21.16 14.86 -19.21
C LYS A 170 -21.95 15.72 -20.20
N GLN A 171 -22.02 15.34 -21.47
CA GLN A 171 -22.89 16.00 -22.45
C GLN A 171 -24.36 15.64 -22.20
N GLU A 172 -24.65 14.35 -21.98
CA GLU A 172 -26.01 13.89 -21.68
C GLU A 172 -26.54 14.43 -20.35
N GLU A 173 -25.70 14.55 -19.32
CA GLU A 173 -26.05 15.18 -18.04
C GLU A 173 -26.54 16.62 -18.24
N LYS A 174 -25.82 17.42 -19.04
CA LYS A 174 -26.23 18.80 -19.35
C LYS A 174 -27.57 18.83 -20.07
N ARG A 175 -27.74 17.98 -21.09
CA ARG A 175 -28.98 17.86 -21.85
C ARG A 175 -30.16 17.50 -20.95
N ILE A 176 -29.98 16.54 -20.05
CA ILE A 176 -31.02 16.10 -19.10
C ILE A 176 -31.36 17.22 -18.11
N VAL A 177 -30.37 17.92 -17.56
CA VAL A 177 -30.60 19.04 -16.64
C VAL A 177 -31.40 20.14 -17.32
N GLU A 178 -31.02 20.54 -18.55
CA GLU A 178 -31.73 21.54 -19.33
C GLU A 178 -33.17 21.12 -19.65
N GLU A 179 -33.37 19.87 -20.08
CA GLU A 179 -34.69 19.30 -20.38
C GLU A 179 -35.59 19.32 -19.14
N VAL A 180 -35.11 18.83 -18.00
CA VAL A 180 -35.90 18.73 -16.76
C VAL A 180 -36.20 20.11 -16.16
N LEU A 181 -35.28 21.07 -16.28
CA LEU A 181 -35.53 22.45 -15.84
C LEU A 181 -36.54 23.17 -16.73
N ALA A 182 -36.56 22.89 -18.04
CA ALA A 182 -37.53 23.47 -18.98
C ALA A 182 -38.93 22.82 -18.89
N MET A 183 -39.06 21.66 -18.25
CA MET A 183 -40.35 20.99 -18.08
C MET A 183 -41.29 21.76 -17.16
N GLN A 184 -42.47 22.10 -17.70
CA GLN A 184 -43.56 22.74 -16.95
C GLN A 184 -44.29 21.74 -16.04
N ASN A 185 -44.42 20.48 -16.47
CA ASN A 185 -45.01 19.39 -15.70
C ASN A 185 -44.06 18.19 -15.70
N ILE A 186 -43.86 17.57 -14.54
CA ILE A 186 -43.00 16.40 -14.36
C ILE A 186 -43.88 15.13 -14.42
N PRO A 187 -43.48 14.10 -15.20
CA PRO A 187 -44.25 12.87 -15.32
C PRO A 187 -44.26 12.04 -14.03
N ASP A 188 -45.14 11.05 -13.98
CA ASP A 188 -45.23 10.03 -12.91
C ASP A 188 -45.49 10.56 -11.49
N GLY A 189 -45.95 11.81 -11.37
CA GLY A 189 -46.22 12.46 -10.08
C GLY A 189 -44.95 12.73 -9.25
N LEU A 190 -43.78 12.59 -9.85
CA LEU A 190 -42.50 12.84 -9.20
C LEU A 190 -42.27 14.35 -9.02
N SER A 191 -41.54 14.71 -7.97
CA SER A 191 -40.95 16.05 -7.91
C SER A 191 -39.86 16.20 -8.98
N ARG A 192 -39.59 17.43 -9.42
CA ARG A 192 -38.55 17.72 -10.42
C ARG A 192 -37.19 17.14 -10.04
N ASP A 193 -36.83 17.22 -8.75
CA ASP A 193 -35.54 16.73 -8.25
C ASP A 193 -35.44 15.20 -8.22
N GLU A 194 -36.55 14.51 -7.96
CA GLU A 194 -36.62 13.05 -8.02
C GLU A 194 -36.52 12.57 -9.47
N TYR A 195 -37.23 13.23 -10.36
CA TYR A 195 -37.17 12.93 -11.80
C TYR A 195 -35.78 13.19 -12.38
N LEU A 196 -35.14 14.30 -12.00
CA LEU A 196 -33.77 14.60 -12.40
C LEU A 196 -32.80 13.50 -11.93
N ARG A 197 -32.88 13.10 -10.65
CA ARG A 197 -32.04 12.02 -10.11
C ARG A 197 -32.24 10.71 -10.86
N GLN A 198 -33.47 10.34 -11.16
CA GLN A 198 -33.79 9.13 -11.91
C GLN A 198 -33.19 9.17 -13.33
N ARG A 199 -33.38 10.27 -14.06
CA ARG A 199 -32.85 10.45 -15.42
C ARG A 199 -31.32 10.43 -15.46
N LEU A 200 -30.67 11.08 -14.50
CA LEU A 200 -29.21 11.07 -14.39
C LEU A 200 -28.67 9.68 -14.03
N GLN A 201 -29.40 8.91 -13.22
CA GLN A 201 -29.04 7.53 -12.90
C GLN A 201 -29.12 6.62 -14.15
N GLN A 202 -30.20 6.73 -14.93
CA GLN A 202 -30.34 6.00 -16.19
C GLN A 202 -29.22 6.35 -17.19
N ALA A 203 -28.87 7.63 -17.30
CA ALA A 203 -27.78 8.06 -18.18
C ALA A 203 -26.41 7.53 -17.73
N ARG A 204 -26.18 7.38 -16.42
CA ARG A 204 -24.97 6.71 -15.90
C ARG A 204 -24.95 5.24 -16.26
N GLU A 205 -26.07 4.55 -16.10
CA GLU A 205 -26.19 3.14 -16.45
C GLU A 205 -25.90 2.93 -17.94
N GLN A 206 -26.45 3.77 -18.82
CA GLN A 206 -26.19 3.70 -20.27
C GLN A 206 -24.75 4.04 -20.67
N ALA A 207 -24.04 4.85 -19.89
CA ALA A 207 -22.66 5.23 -20.20
C ALA A 207 -21.63 4.17 -19.76
N TYR A 208 -21.98 3.30 -18.80
CA TYR A 208 -21.04 2.37 -18.15
C TYR A 208 -21.46 0.89 -18.16
N HIS A 209 -22.59 0.53 -18.78
CA HIS A 209 -23.01 -0.86 -19.07
C HIS A 209 -22.89 -1.20 -20.56
#